data_AF-A0A2W5S3C6-F1
#
_entry.id   AF-A0A2W5S3C6-F1
#
_cell.length_a   1.000
_cell.length_b   1.000
_cell.length_c   1.000
_cell.angle_alpha   90.00
_cell.angle_beta   90.00
_cell.angle_gamma   90.00
#
_symmetry.space_group_name_H-M   'P 1'
#
loop_
_entity.id
_entity.type
_entity.pdbx_description
1 polymer ?
#
loop_
_entity_poly.entity_id
_entity_poly.type
_entity_poly.pdbx_seq_one_letter_code
_entity_poly.pdbx_strand_id
1 'polypeptide(L)'
;MNLTIEQMREIVGGAPEGATEYRNLSCTTRYVRVGEKFAEWWDGEKWCRFTAPFTDENNLLRCKPLKDLIAAIADHDRTDHVTDIRNHISPNTRVSEAHVNEAYKLNRLG
;
A
#
# COMPACT_ATOMS: atom_id res chain seq x y z
N MET A 1 -14.09 1.95 5.21
CA MET A 1 -13.91 2.05 3.74
C MET A 1 -12.55 1.47 3.41
N ASN A 2 -12.54 0.41 2.61
CA ASN A 2 -11.32 -0.19 2.09
C ASN A 2 -11.09 0.42 0.71
N LEU A 3 -9.96 1.11 0.53
CA LEU A 3 -9.55 1.67 -0.76
C LEU A 3 -8.82 0.58 -1.54
N THR A 4 -9.02 0.51 -2.85
CA THR A 4 -8.19 -0.32 -3.73
C THR A 4 -6.84 0.35 -3.96
N ILE A 5 -5.81 -0.41 -4.36
CA ILE A 5 -4.47 0.13 -4.64
C ILE A 5 -4.53 1.26 -5.69
N GLU A 6 -5.30 1.08 -6.76
CA GLU A 6 -5.48 2.12 -7.78
C GLU A 6 -6.08 3.42 -7.20
N GLN A 7 -7.07 3.31 -6.31
CA GLN A 7 -7.61 4.48 -5.61
C GLN A 7 -6.59 5.15 -4.69
N MET A 8 -5.73 4.36 -4.03
CA MET A 8 -4.64 4.92 -3.22
C MET A 8 -3.66 5.69 -4.10
N ARG A 9 -3.30 5.15 -5.28
CA ARG A 9 -2.42 5.83 -6.24
C ARG A 9 -3.03 7.11 -6.79
N GLU A 10 -4.32 7.10 -7.12
CA GLU A 10 -5.04 8.30 -7.59
C GLU A 10 -5.01 9.41 -6.53
N ILE A 11 -5.28 9.07 -5.27
CA ILE A 11 -5.22 10.02 -4.15
C ILE A 11 -3.81 10.56 -3.95
N VAL A 12 -2.79 9.70 -3.97
CA VAL A 12 -1.40 10.14 -3.79
C VAL A 12 -0.93 11.00 -4.97
N GLY A 13 -1.28 10.61 -6.20
CA GLY A 13 -0.92 11.34 -7.41
C GLY A 13 -1.65 12.67 -7.59
N GLY A 14 -2.87 12.78 -7.06
CA GLY A 14 -3.67 14.01 -7.07
C GLY A 14 -3.35 14.98 -5.92
N ALA A 15 -2.44 14.62 -5.00
CA ALA A 15 -2.12 15.44 -3.85
C ALA A 15 -1.32 16.70 -4.26
N PRO A 16 -1.73 17.91 -3.83
CA PRO A 16 -0.94 19.12 -4.07
C PRO A 16 0.37 19.08 -3.28
N GLU A 17 1.38 19.79 -3.77
CA GLU A 17 2.68 19.88 -3.10
C GLU A 17 2.53 20.39 -1.66
N GLY A 18 3.13 19.66 -0.72
CA GLY A 18 3.06 19.97 0.71
C GLY A 18 1.84 19.39 1.45
N ALA A 19 0.95 18.64 0.78
CA ALA A 19 -0.10 17.89 1.45
C ALA A 19 0.50 16.82 2.39
N THR A 20 -0.01 16.75 3.62
CA THR A 20 0.42 15.75 4.62
C THR A 20 -0.67 14.72 4.89
N GLU A 21 -1.92 15.12 4.74
CA GLU A 21 -3.09 14.30 5.02
C GLU A 21 -4.14 14.44 3.93
N TYR A 22 -5.05 13.47 3.88
CA TYR A 22 -6.18 13.44 2.96
C TYR A 22 -7.46 13.03 3.69
N ARG A 23 -8.59 13.42 3.12
CA ARG A 23 -9.91 12.91 3.48
C ARG A 23 -10.63 12.50 2.21
N ASN A 24 -10.93 11.22 2.11
CA ASN A 24 -11.80 10.73 1.05
C ASN A 24 -13.28 11.03 1.42
N LEU A 25 -13.96 11.81 0.59
CA LEU A 25 -15.39 12.11 0.68
C LEU A 25 -16.12 11.35 -0.44
N SER A 26 -17.46 11.25 -0.34
CA SER A 26 -18.27 10.53 -1.34
C SER A 26 -18.12 11.05 -2.77
N CYS A 27 -17.76 12.32 -2.96
CA CYS A 27 -17.68 12.97 -4.26
C CYS A 27 -16.31 13.58 -4.59
N THR A 28 -15.36 13.60 -3.64
CA THR A 28 -14.06 14.26 -3.84
C THR A 28 -13.06 13.84 -2.78
N THR A 29 -11.78 14.07 -3.04
CA THR A 29 -10.72 13.93 -2.04
C THR A 29 -10.26 15.30 -1.61
N ARG A 30 -10.29 15.57 -0.31
CA ARG A 30 -9.76 16.82 0.26
C ARG A 30 -8.37 16.60 0.81
N TYR A 31 -7.44 17.47 0.43
CA TYR A 31 -6.08 17.45 0.95
C TYR A 31 -5.90 18.50 2.03
N VAL A 32 -5.09 18.14 3.03
CA VAL A 32 -4.79 18.99 4.18
C VAL A 32 -3.28 18.95 4.42
N ARG A 33 -2.71 20.10 4.78
CA ARG A 33 -1.39 20.17 5.38
C ARG A 33 -1.52 20.55 6.83
N VAL A 34 -0.91 19.74 7.69
CA VAL A 34 -0.96 19.89 9.15
C VAL A 34 0.46 20.12 9.66
N GLY A 35 0.64 21.19 10.43
CA GLY A 35 1.83 21.45 11.22
C GLY A 35 1.47 21.60 12.70
N GLU A 36 2.47 21.78 13.56
CA GLU A 36 2.30 21.85 15.02
C GLU A 36 1.25 22.87 15.48
N LYS A 37 1.11 23.99 14.74
CA LYS A 37 0.24 25.12 15.12
C LYS A 37 -0.70 25.57 14.00
N PHE A 38 -0.80 24.81 12.92
CA PHE A 38 -1.67 25.17 11.80
C PHE A 38 -2.21 23.94 11.09
N ALA A 39 -3.40 24.09 10.55
CA ALA A 39 -3.97 23.16 9.60
C ALA A 39 -4.62 23.98 8.48
N GLU A 40 -4.35 23.58 7.24
CA GLU A 40 -4.84 24.26 6.05
C GLU A 40 -5.32 23.23 5.04
N TRP A 41 -6.44 23.48 4.39
CA TRP A 41 -6.98 22.62 3.35
C TRP A 41 -6.76 23.23 1.97
N TRP A 42 -6.64 22.37 0.97
CA TRP A 42 -6.52 22.77 -0.42
C TRP A 42 -7.90 23.02 -1.05
N ASP A 43 -8.13 24.21 -1.61
CA ASP A 43 -9.39 24.55 -2.28
C ASP A 43 -9.41 24.22 -3.78
N GLY A 44 -8.26 23.80 -4.34
CA GLY A 44 -8.06 23.60 -5.78
C GLY A 44 -7.01 24.56 -6.36
N GLU A 45 -6.81 25.71 -5.73
CA GLU A 45 -5.91 26.77 -6.18
C GLU A 45 -4.91 27.18 -5.10
N LYS A 46 -5.33 27.20 -3.83
CA LYS A 46 -4.51 27.66 -2.69
C LYS A 46 -4.81 26.92 -1.39
N TRP A 47 -3.87 27.07 -0.46
CA TRP A 47 -4.04 26.62 0.92
C TRP A 47 -4.88 27.62 1.72
N CYS A 48 -5.99 27.14 2.26
CA CYS A 48 -6.93 27.92 3.07
C CYS A 48 -6.88 27.47 4.54
N ARG A 49 -6.75 28.45 5.46
CA ARG A 49 -6.80 28.18 6.90
C ARG A 49 -8.21 27.85 7.36
N PHE A 50 -8.33 26.88 8.26
CA PHE A 50 -9.60 26.60 8.91
C PHE A 50 -10.02 27.77 9.81
N THR A 51 -11.32 28.06 9.81
CA THR A 51 -11.91 29.08 10.67
C THR A 51 -12.07 28.61 12.12
N ALA A 52 -12.12 27.29 12.34
CA ALA A 52 -12.18 26.67 13.65
C ALA A 52 -10.84 26.02 14.01
N PRO A 53 -10.46 26.00 15.31
CA PRO A 53 -9.24 25.34 15.77
C PRO A 53 -9.32 23.82 15.50
N PHE A 54 -8.23 23.28 14.96
CA PHE A 54 -8.07 21.86 14.71
C PHE A 54 -7.69 21.17 16.02
N THR A 55 -8.68 20.61 16.72
CA THR A 55 -8.48 19.79 17.92
C THR A 55 -8.89 18.36 17.63
N ASP A 56 -8.34 17.39 18.38
CA ASP A 56 -8.76 15.97 18.31
C ASP A 56 -10.27 15.78 18.50
N GLU A 57 -10.90 16.66 19.28
CA GLU A 57 -12.35 16.66 19.53
C GLU A 57 -13.14 17.31 18.39
N ASN A 58 -12.66 18.44 17.84
CA ASN A 58 -13.35 19.13 16.77
C ASN A 58 -13.16 18.47 15.40
N ASN A 59 -12.11 17.66 15.23
CA ASN A 59 -11.82 16.71 14.14
C ASN A 59 -12.61 16.93 12.84
N LEU A 60 -12.58 18.18 12.34
CA LEU A 60 -13.54 18.66 11.33
C LEU A 60 -13.39 17.87 10.02
N LEU A 61 -12.29 17.14 9.87
CA LEU A 61 -11.97 16.39 8.67
C LEU A 61 -11.72 14.89 8.82
N ARG A 62 -11.63 14.25 10.01
CA ARG A 62 -11.25 12.81 10.11
C ARG A 62 -10.17 12.43 9.07
N CYS A 63 -9.16 13.28 8.96
CA CYS A 63 -8.11 13.14 7.97
C CYS A 63 -7.28 11.90 8.29
N LYS A 64 -6.72 11.31 7.24
CA LYS A 64 -5.76 10.22 7.33
C LYS A 64 -4.43 10.68 6.75
N PRO A 65 -3.30 10.26 7.32
CA PRO A 65 -2.01 10.67 6.82
C PRO A 65 -1.74 10.05 5.43
N LEU A 66 -1.25 10.87 4.50
CA LEU A 66 -0.90 10.39 3.14
C LEU A 66 0.23 9.37 3.16
N LYS A 67 1.14 9.47 4.13
CA LYS A 67 2.25 8.51 4.31
C LYS A 67 1.77 7.07 4.46
N ASP A 68 0.59 6.83 5.05
CA ASP A 68 0.09 5.48 5.24
C ASP A 68 -0.34 4.87 3.90
N LEU A 69 -0.90 5.68 2.98
CA LEU A 69 -1.18 5.22 1.61
C LEU A 69 0.10 4.94 0.84
N ILE A 70 1.10 5.83 0.94
CA ILE A 70 2.39 5.66 0.28
C ILE A 70 3.06 4.37 0.75
N ALA A 71 3.06 4.11 2.07
CA ALA A 71 3.59 2.89 2.64
C ALA A 71 2.82 1.64 2.21
N ALA A 72 1.49 1.70 2.16
CA ALA A 72 0.66 0.58 1.69
C ALA A 72 0.90 0.26 0.20
N ILE A 73 1.04 1.29 -0.64
CA ILE A 73 1.40 1.13 -2.06
C ILE A 73 2.80 0.51 -2.20
N ALA A 74 3.78 1.01 -1.44
CA ALA A 74 5.13 0.48 -1.49
C ALA A 74 5.23 -0.98 -1.00
N ASP A 75 4.47 -1.34 0.04
CA ASP A 75 4.39 -2.73 0.50
C ASP A 75 3.69 -3.63 -0.53
N HIS A 76 2.62 -3.15 -1.16
CA HIS A 76 1.96 -3.86 -2.25
C HIS A 76 2.93 -4.10 -3.43
N ASP A 77 3.68 -3.08 -3.86
CA ASP A 77 4.65 -3.20 -4.95
C ASP A 77 5.84 -4.11 -4.59
N ARG A 78 6.18 -4.19 -3.30
CA ARG A 78 7.18 -5.14 -2.78
C ARG A 78 6.66 -6.57 -2.76
N THR A 79 5.38 -6.76 -2.43
CA THR A 79 4.74 -8.08 -2.27
C THR A 79 4.16 -8.64 -3.56
N ASP A 80 3.97 -7.82 -4.60
CA ASP A 80 3.60 -8.25 -5.95
C ASP A 80 4.69 -9.11 -6.62
N HIS A 81 5.86 -9.24 -5.99
CA HIS A 81 6.78 -10.32 -6.30
C HIS A 81 6.24 -11.66 -5.78
N VAL A 82 5.55 -12.32 -6.72
CA VAL A 82 5.63 -13.73 -7.07
C VAL A 82 4.30 -14.49 -6.95
N THR A 83 3.37 -14.20 -7.87
CA THR A 83 2.41 -15.22 -8.33
C THR A 83 2.92 -16.02 -9.53
N ASP A 84 4.12 -15.68 -10.04
CA ASP A 84 4.81 -16.36 -11.14
C ASP A 84 5.91 -17.36 -10.72
N ILE A 85 6.05 -17.72 -9.43
CA ILE A 85 6.48 -19.10 -9.11
C ILE A 85 5.26 -19.97 -9.39
N ARG A 86 5.00 -20.08 -10.69
CA ARG A 86 4.44 -21.26 -11.28
C ARG A 86 5.28 -22.41 -10.72
N ASN A 87 4.68 -23.18 -9.83
CA ASN A 87 4.86 -24.62 -9.81
C ASN A 87 4.48 -25.18 -11.19
N HIS A 88 5.18 -24.78 -12.24
CA HIS A 88 5.22 -25.48 -13.51
C HIS A 88 6.17 -26.65 -13.30
N ILE A 89 5.79 -27.57 -12.40
CA ILE A 89 6.16 -28.96 -12.63
C ILE A 89 5.35 -29.30 -13.88
N SER A 90 6.01 -29.23 -15.02
CA SER A 90 5.41 -29.64 -16.27
C SER A 90 4.87 -31.05 -16.06
N PRO A 91 3.64 -31.40 -16.47
CA PRO A 91 3.14 -32.77 -16.33
C PRO A 91 4.02 -33.81 -17.06
N ASN A 92 4.93 -33.34 -17.93
CA ASN A 92 5.96 -34.13 -18.60
C ASN A 92 7.31 -34.21 -17.89
N THR A 93 7.48 -33.59 -16.72
CA THR A 93 8.63 -33.85 -15.85
C THR A 93 8.45 -35.24 -15.24
N ARG A 94 8.73 -36.27 -16.04
CA ARG A 94 8.97 -37.62 -15.53
C ARG A 94 10.25 -37.54 -14.71
N VAL A 95 10.12 -37.56 -13.40
CA VAL A 95 11.22 -37.99 -12.52
C VAL A 95 11.50 -39.44 -12.88
N SER A 96 12.41 -39.68 -13.82
CA SER A 96 12.93 -41.03 -14.05
C SER A 96 13.73 -41.42 -12.82
N GLU A 97 13.47 -42.62 -12.28
CA GLU A 97 14.02 -43.24 -11.05
C GLU A 97 15.56 -43.38 -10.98
N ALA A 98 16.33 -42.64 -11.78
CA ALA A 98 17.79 -42.71 -11.77
C ALA A 98 18.42 -42.27 -10.44
N HIS A 99 17.73 -41.45 -9.62
CA HIS A 99 18.29 -40.94 -8.35
C HIS A 99 17.63 -41.49 -7.08
N VAL A 100 16.67 -42.41 -7.17
CA VAL A 100 16.12 -43.07 -5.97
C VAL A 100 17.02 -44.23 -5.50
N ASN A 101 18.06 -44.56 -6.26
CA ASN A 101 18.83 -45.80 -6.07
C ASN A 101 20.27 -45.62 -5.55
N GLU A 102 20.63 -44.43 -5.04
CA GLU A 102 21.88 -44.23 -4.29
C GLU A 102 21.66 -44.22 -2.77
N ALA A 103 20.52 -43.71 -2.28
CA ALA A 103 20.19 -43.74 -0.86
C ALA A 103 19.87 -45.16 -0.32
N TYR A 104 19.35 -46.06 -1.17
CA TYR A 104 19.11 -47.46 -0.81
C TYR A 104 20.37 -48.35 -0.84
N LYS A 105 21.46 -47.91 -1.49
CA LYS A 105 22.73 -48.64 -1.53
C LYS A 105 23.61 -48.35 -0.31
N LEU A 106 23.50 -47.16 0.28
CA LEU A 106 24.30 -46.76 1.44
C LEU A 106 23.77 -47.29 2.78
N ASN A 107 22.51 -47.72 2.87
CA ASN A 107 21.92 -48.27 4.11
C ASN A 107 21.95 -49.82 4.17
N ARG A 108 22.81 -50.46 3.38
CA ARG A 108 23.03 -51.93 3.45
C ARG A 108 24.48 -52.35 3.66
N LEU A 109 25.35 -51.43 4.06
CA LEU A 109 26.70 -51.71 4.55
C LEU A 109 26.93 -50.90 5.83
N GLY A 110 26.56 -51.51 6.96
CA GLY A 110 26.67 -50.98 8.32
C GLY A 110 25.78 -51.79 9.25
#